data_AF-A0A939IJX5-F1
#
_entry.id   AF-A0A939IJX5-F1
#
_cell.length_a   1.000
_cell.length_b   1.000
_cell.length_c   1.000
_cell.angle_alpha   90.00
_cell.angle_beta   90.00
_cell.angle_gamma   90.00
#
_symmetry.space_group_name_H-M   'P 1'
#
loop_
_entity.id
_entity.type
_entity.pdbx_description
1 polymer ?
#
loop_
_entity_poly.entity_id
_entity_poly.type
_entity_poly.pdbx_seq_one_letter_code
_entity_poly.pdbx_strand_id
1 'polypeptide(L)'
;MVDKSFSGAVIVPYLLAITKGACDKYIQDNFELIVKGCHECGVAVGNLGWIEEFLARDIKVYGDYGLNLYNSEAIAWARETGLTDYVWSHEVFKGSDYGEEEVQECIFAGTVPFMISEHSFTKRSFTDRKNRKFKIIQDTFKTKNILVDDRDELNLLISDRSILKNAKRIRIYLN
;
A
#
# COMPACT_ATOMS: atom_id res chain seq x y z
N MET A 1 -1.43 -17.42 -11.71
CA MET A 1 -0.32 -17.34 -12.69
C MET A 1 -0.28 -15.92 -13.20
N VAL A 2 0.75 -15.15 -12.83
CA VAL A 2 0.90 -13.76 -13.27
C VAL A 2 1.41 -13.76 -14.72
N ASP A 3 0.69 -13.07 -15.59
CA ASP A 3 0.99 -12.96 -17.02
C ASP A 3 2.35 -12.28 -17.24
N LYS A 4 3.19 -12.86 -18.09
CA LYS A 4 4.59 -12.45 -18.36
C LYS A 4 4.68 -11.21 -19.27
N SER A 5 3.59 -10.45 -19.43
CA SER A 5 3.49 -9.35 -20.40
C SER A 5 4.01 -7.98 -19.90
N PHE A 6 4.58 -7.90 -18.69
CA PHE A 6 5.18 -6.67 -18.13
C PHE A 6 6.71 -6.69 -18.23
N SER A 7 7.25 -6.64 -19.44
CA SER A 7 8.70 -6.69 -19.67
C SER A 7 9.39 -5.45 -19.09
N GLY A 8 10.00 -5.59 -17.90
CA GLY A 8 10.88 -4.60 -17.27
C GLY A 8 10.45 -4.08 -15.90
N ALA A 9 9.21 -4.33 -15.47
CA ALA A 9 8.73 -3.88 -14.16
C ALA A 9 9.04 -4.91 -13.07
N VAL A 10 9.50 -4.45 -11.90
CA VAL A 10 9.67 -5.32 -10.73
C VAL A 10 8.30 -5.56 -10.10
N ILE A 11 7.88 -6.82 -10.04
CA ILE A 11 6.65 -7.23 -9.36
C ILE A 11 6.98 -7.47 -7.90
N VAL A 12 6.37 -6.68 -7.02
CA VAL A 12 6.54 -6.82 -5.57
C VAL A 12 5.19 -7.24 -4.97
N PRO A 13 5.10 -8.43 -4.38
CA PRO A 13 3.93 -8.82 -3.59
C PRO A 13 3.70 -7.87 -2.42
N TYR A 14 2.44 -7.57 -2.08
CA TYR A 14 2.14 -6.71 -0.93
C TYR A 14 1.15 -7.35 0.04
N LEU A 15 1.34 -7.06 1.33
CA LEU A 15 0.35 -7.26 2.38
C LEU A 15 -0.51 -6.00 2.48
N LEU A 16 -1.80 -6.16 2.81
CA LEU A 16 -2.67 -5.01 3.01
C LEU A 16 -2.00 -4.02 3.97
N ALA A 17 -2.01 -2.75 3.60
CA ALA A 17 -1.29 -1.71 4.32
C ALA A 17 -1.64 -1.65 5.81
N ILE A 18 -2.83 -2.13 6.19
CA ILE A 18 -3.23 -2.28 7.58
C ILE A 18 -3.79 -3.69 7.71
N THR A 19 -3.15 -4.54 8.50
CA THR A 19 -3.64 -5.90 8.79
C THR A 19 -4.19 -5.93 10.21
N LYS A 20 -5.32 -6.61 10.43
CA LYS A 20 -5.90 -6.83 11.77
C LYS A 20 -6.81 -8.06 11.75
N GLY A 21 -6.90 -8.77 12.87
CA GLY A 21 -7.90 -9.82 13.09
C GLY A 21 -7.75 -10.97 12.09
N ALA A 22 -8.77 -11.20 11.26
CA ALA A 22 -8.76 -12.27 10.26
C ALA A 22 -7.60 -12.15 9.26
N CYS A 23 -7.20 -10.92 8.90
CA CYS A 23 -6.07 -10.71 8.00
C CYS A 23 -4.73 -11.08 8.67
N ASP A 24 -4.52 -10.69 9.93
CA ASP A 24 -3.32 -11.12 10.67
C ASP A 24 -3.30 -12.63 10.83
N LYS A 25 -4.44 -13.23 11.20
CA LYS A 25 -4.54 -14.68 11.31
C LYS A 25 -4.19 -15.39 10.00
N TYR A 26 -4.65 -14.88 8.86
CA TYR A 26 -4.27 -15.44 7.56
C TYR A 26 -2.76 -15.38 7.33
N ILE A 27 -2.13 -14.24 7.62
CA ILE A 27 -0.68 -14.08 7.46
C ILE A 27 0.06 -15.03 8.41
N GLN A 28 -0.35 -15.13 9.67
CA GLN A 28 0.21 -16.07 10.65
C GLN A 28 0.11 -17.53 10.16
N ASP A 29 -1.10 -17.95 9.77
CA ASP A 29 -1.39 -19.32 9.36
C ASP A 29 -0.64 -19.71 8.06
N ASN A 30 -0.26 -18.73 7.22
CA ASN A 30 0.37 -18.94 5.92
C ASN A 30 1.79 -18.34 5.82
N PHE A 31 2.41 -17.98 6.95
CA PHE A 31 3.61 -17.15 6.96
C PHE A 31 4.77 -17.78 6.15
N GLU A 32 5.04 -19.06 6.38
CA GLU A 32 6.10 -19.79 5.65
C GLU A 32 5.88 -19.82 4.13
N LEU A 33 4.63 -19.95 3.71
CA LEU A 33 4.27 -19.95 2.29
C LEU A 33 4.50 -18.57 1.68
N ILE A 34 4.13 -17.51 2.40
CA ILE A 34 4.32 -16.12 1.98
C ILE A 34 5.83 -15.81 1.89
N VAL A 35 6.61 -16.15 2.92
CA VAL A 35 8.08 -16.00 2.94
C VAL A 35 8.71 -16.66 1.71
N LYS A 36 8.33 -17.92 1.44
CA LYS A 36 8.82 -18.64 0.25
C LYS A 36 8.46 -17.92 -1.05
N GLY A 37 7.25 -17.39 -1.17
CA GLY A 37 6.80 -16.65 -2.35
C GLY A 37 7.48 -15.30 -2.55
N CYS A 38 7.96 -14.70 -1.46
CA CYS A 38 8.60 -13.38 -1.44
C CYS A 38 10.14 -13.44 -1.46
N HIS A 39 10.76 -14.61 -1.42
CA HIS A 39 12.21 -14.73 -1.24
C HIS A 39 13.04 -13.99 -2.30
N GLU A 40 12.65 -14.06 -3.58
CA GLU A 40 13.42 -13.44 -4.66
C GLU A 40 13.08 -11.94 -4.85
N CYS A 41 11.82 -11.57 -4.61
CA CYS A 41 11.28 -10.26 -4.98
C CYS A 41 10.97 -9.34 -3.79
N GLY A 42 11.06 -9.84 -2.55
CA GLY A 42 10.68 -9.15 -1.34
C GLY A 42 9.17 -9.04 -1.12
N VAL A 43 8.78 -8.21 -0.15
CA VAL A 43 7.38 -7.96 0.21
C VAL A 43 7.17 -6.50 0.61
N ALA A 44 6.08 -5.91 0.14
CA ALA A 44 5.65 -4.58 0.60
C ALA A 44 4.72 -4.70 1.82
N VAL A 45 5.04 -3.95 2.88
CA VAL A 45 4.39 -4.05 4.20
C VAL A 45 4.03 -2.66 4.70
N GLY A 46 2.75 -2.47 5.07
CA GLY A 46 2.27 -1.22 5.69
C GLY A 46 1.99 -1.32 7.19
N ASN A 47 2.11 -2.51 7.78
CA ASN A 47 1.91 -2.72 9.22
C ASN A 47 3.26 -3.06 9.89
N LEU A 48 3.64 -2.26 10.88
CA LEU A 48 4.87 -2.42 11.66
C LEU A 48 5.04 -3.83 12.23
N GLY A 49 3.95 -4.47 12.67
CA GLY A 49 4.00 -5.78 13.33
C GLY A 49 4.49 -6.93 12.45
N TRP A 50 4.59 -6.73 11.13
CA TRP A 50 5.08 -7.74 10.20
C TRP A 50 6.50 -7.50 9.72
N ILE A 51 7.05 -6.31 9.94
CA ILE A 51 8.37 -5.93 9.38
C ILE A 51 9.48 -6.82 9.94
N GLU A 52 9.59 -6.90 11.27
CA GLU A 52 10.64 -7.67 11.93
C GLU A 52 10.57 -9.16 11.56
N GLU A 53 9.36 -9.71 11.47
CA GLU A 53 9.14 -11.12 11.11
C GLU A 53 9.70 -11.45 9.72
N PHE A 54 9.47 -10.59 8.72
CA PHE A 54 10.01 -10.81 7.37
C PHE A 54 11.51 -10.54 7.29
N LEU A 55 12.01 -9.50 7.96
CA LEU A 55 13.44 -9.20 8.00
C LEU A 55 14.24 -10.33 8.67
N ALA A 56 13.70 -10.94 9.74
CA ALA A 56 14.30 -12.09 10.41
C ALA A 56 14.39 -13.35 9.53
N ARG A 57 13.71 -13.36 8.38
CA ARG A 57 13.77 -14.42 7.36
C ARG A 57 14.57 -14.02 6.11
N ASP A 58 15.40 -12.98 6.23
CA ASP A 58 16.20 -12.42 5.14
C ASP A 58 15.37 -11.98 3.92
N ILE A 59 14.09 -11.67 4.13
CA ILE A 59 13.22 -11.16 3.08
C ILE A 59 13.41 -9.65 2.97
N LYS A 60 13.61 -9.16 1.74
CA LYS A 60 13.60 -7.71 1.46
C LYS A 60 12.23 -7.14 1.77
N VAL A 61 12.17 -6.18 2.69
CA VAL A 61 10.92 -5.49 3.04
C VAL A 61 10.89 -4.10 2.42
N TYR A 62 9.79 -3.79 1.76
CA TYR A 62 9.49 -2.49 1.19
C TYR A 62 8.40 -1.81 2.02
N GLY A 63 8.65 -0.60 2.53
CA GLY A 63 7.65 0.16 3.26
C GLY A 63 6.48 0.57 2.37
N ASP A 64 5.26 0.21 2.75
CA ASP A 64 4.05 0.68 2.08
C ASP A 64 3.56 2.01 2.69
N TYR A 65 2.64 2.71 2.00
CA TYR A 65 2.02 3.96 2.45
C TYR A 65 1.35 3.84 3.83
N GLY A 66 1.00 2.61 4.24
CA GLY A 66 0.43 2.33 5.57
C GLY A 66 1.37 2.64 6.73
N LEU A 67 2.69 2.64 6.51
CA LEU A 67 3.67 3.05 7.52
C LEU A 67 3.64 4.55 7.78
N ASN A 68 2.95 5.32 6.93
CA ASN A 68 2.82 6.76 7.03
C ASN A 68 4.18 7.45 7.20
N LEU A 69 5.17 7.14 6.35
CA LEU A 69 6.46 7.80 6.40
C LEU A 69 6.32 9.22 5.84
N TYR A 70 6.20 10.22 6.72
CA TYR A 70 5.87 11.60 6.33
C TYR A 70 6.95 12.63 6.68
N ASN A 71 7.96 12.28 7.47
CA ASN A 71 9.04 13.19 7.87
C ASN A 71 10.42 12.52 7.92
N SER A 72 11.48 13.32 8.08
CA SER A 72 12.86 12.82 8.14
C SER A 72 13.10 11.79 9.26
N GLU A 73 12.44 11.92 10.40
CA GLU A 73 12.57 10.98 11.53
C GLU A 73 11.98 9.60 11.18
N ALA A 74 10.79 9.56 10.57
CA ALA A 74 10.18 8.33 10.09
C ALA A 74 11.04 7.65 9.00
N ILE A 75 11.69 8.46 8.16
CA ILE A 75 12.61 7.96 7.13
C ILE A 75 13.91 7.42 7.73
N ALA A 76 14.45 8.10 8.75
CA ALA A 76 15.60 7.61 9.49
C ALA A 76 15.28 6.25 10.13
N TRP A 77 14.13 6.14 10.81
CA TRP A 77 13.63 4.88 11.36
C TRP A 77 13.51 3.78 10.29
N ALA A 78 12.97 4.10 9.12
CA ALA A 78 12.83 3.14 8.02
C ALA A 78 14.20 2.58 7.57
N ARG A 79 15.20 3.46 7.44
CA ARG A 79 16.57 3.10 7.07
C ARG A 79 17.25 2.27 8.16
N GLU A 80 17.13 2.68 9.42
CA GLU A 80 17.70 2.00 10.58
C GLU A 80 17.10 0.61 10.81
N THR A 81 15.80 0.46 10.54
CA THR A 81 15.09 -0.84 10.61
C THR A 81 15.55 -1.82 9.52
N GLY A 82 16.18 -1.32 8.45
CA GLY A 82 16.66 -2.15 7.33
C GLY A 82 15.64 -2.32 6.20
N LEU A 83 14.68 -1.41 6.06
CA LEU A 83 13.79 -1.41 4.89
C LEU A 83 14.62 -1.20 3.61
N THR A 84 14.35 -2.02 2.60
CA THR A 84 15.05 -1.97 1.30
C THR A 84 14.70 -0.70 0.52
N ASP A 85 13.43 -0.29 0.61
CA ASP A 85 12.92 0.97 0.07
C ASP A 85 11.55 1.25 0.71
N TYR A 86 10.94 2.39 0.42
CA TYR A 86 9.62 2.73 0.95
C TYR A 86 8.84 3.65 0.01
N VAL A 87 7.53 3.74 0.27
CA VAL A 87 6.67 4.77 -0.32
C VAL A 87 6.34 5.82 0.72
N TRP A 88 6.50 7.07 0.31
CA TRP A 88 6.10 8.24 1.09
C TRP A 88 4.61 8.22 1.42
N SER A 89 4.29 8.80 2.58
CA SER A 89 2.91 9.03 2.97
C SER A 89 2.16 9.87 1.91
N HIS A 90 0.87 9.57 1.75
CA HIS A 90 -0.03 10.41 0.96
C HIS A 90 -0.22 11.82 1.55
N GLU A 91 0.16 12.02 2.81
CA GLU A 91 0.07 13.30 3.52
C GLU A 91 1.30 14.20 3.29
N VAL A 92 2.37 13.72 2.65
CA VAL A 92 3.56 14.53 2.37
C VAL A 92 3.18 15.73 1.50
N PHE A 93 3.37 16.95 2.01
CA PHE A 93 2.98 18.17 1.32
C PHE A 93 3.98 18.52 0.21
N LYS A 94 3.49 18.90 -0.99
CA LYS A 94 4.36 19.47 -2.05
C LYS A 94 4.90 20.82 -1.57
N GLY A 95 6.14 20.84 -1.08
CA GLY A 95 6.81 22.05 -0.57
C GLY A 95 7.39 21.91 0.85
N SER A 96 7.36 20.72 1.45
CA SER A 96 8.19 20.43 2.62
C SER A 96 9.68 20.57 2.29
N ASP A 97 10.50 20.93 3.28
CA ASP A 97 11.96 21.21 3.24
C ASP A 97 12.87 20.07 2.69
N TYR A 98 12.31 19.11 1.97
CA TYR A 98 13.01 17.99 1.35
C TYR A 98 13.41 18.34 -0.09
N GLY A 99 14.50 17.74 -0.57
CA GLY A 99 15.00 17.98 -1.93
C GLY A 99 13.95 17.65 -2.98
N GLU A 100 13.87 18.48 -4.03
CA GLU A 100 12.89 18.35 -5.13
C GLU A 100 12.89 16.96 -5.78
N GLU A 101 14.03 16.25 -5.75
CA GLU A 101 14.19 14.88 -6.27
C GLU A 101 13.47 13.81 -5.43
N GLU A 102 13.42 13.95 -4.09
CA GLU A 102 12.78 12.95 -3.22
C GLU A 102 11.24 13.07 -3.22
N VAL A 103 10.71 14.28 -3.42
CA VAL A 103 9.26 14.56 -3.44
C VAL A 103 8.63 14.23 -4.80
N GLN A 104 9.43 14.19 -5.88
CA GLN A 104 8.96 13.96 -7.25
C GLN A 104 8.26 12.60 -7.45
N GLU A 105 8.56 11.59 -6.63
CA GLU A 105 7.90 10.28 -6.72
C GLU A 105 6.50 10.24 -6.06
N CYS A 106 6.09 11.30 -5.36
CA CYS A 106 4.81 11.37 -4.66
C CYS A 106 3.66 11.82 -5.58
N ILE A 107 2.97 10.87 -6.20
CA ILE A 107 1.81 11.13 -7.08
C ILE A 107 0.65 11.83 -6.33
N PHE A 108 0.48 11.58 -5.03
CA PHE A 108 -0.69 11.99 -4.23
C PHE A 108 -0.41 13.02 -3.13
N ALA A 109 0.79 13.59 -3.12
CA ALA A 109 1.30 14.49 -2.08
C ALA A 109 0.26 15.50 -1.54
N GLY A 110 0.00 15.42 -0.24
CA GLY A 110 -0.78 16.39 0.56
C GLY A 110 -2.27 16.45 0.21
N THR A 111 -2.75 15.55 -0.65
CA THR A 111 -4.11 15.64 -1.22
C THR A 111 -5.08 14.67 -0.55
N VAL A 112 -4.57 13.59 0.04
CA VAL A 112 -5.39 12.52 0.62
C VAL A 112 -5.02 12.36 2.10
N PRO A 113 -5.87 12.81 3.04
CA PRO A 113 -5.64 12.51 4.45
C PRO A 113 -5.69 10.99 4.65
N PHE A 114 -4.69 10.45 5.33
CA PHE A 114 -4.61 9.04 5.68
C PHE A 114 -5.51 8.79 6.90
N MET A 115 -6.82 8.74 6.64
CA MET A 115 -7.81 8.42 7.67
C MET A 115 -8.25 6.96 7.57
N ILE A 116 -7.90 6.19 8.59
CA ILE A 116 -8.42 4.84 8.81
C ILE A 116 -9.54 4.94 9.84
N SER A 117 -10.75 4.55 9.47
CA SER A 117 -11.83 4.38 10.45
C SER A 117 -11.78 2.98 11.04
N GLU A 118 -11.78 2.87 12.37
CA GLU A 118 -11.99 1.60 13.06
C GLU A 118 -13.45 1.12 12.96
N HIS A 119 -14.37 2.01 12.58
CA HIS A 119 -15.78 1.70 12.51
C HIS A 119 -16.17 1.17 11.13
N SER A 120 -16.97 0.10 11.16
CA SER A 120 -17.63 -0.36 9.95
C SER A 120 -18.80 0.55 9.59
N PHE A 121 -18.82 1.07 8.37
CA PHE A 121 -19.96 1.82 7.87
C PHE A 121 -21.06 0.85 7.42
N THR A 122 -22.27 1.01 7.95
CA THR A 122 -23.44 0.23 7.53
C THR A 122 -24.05 0.71 6.22
N LYS A 123 -23.79 1.97 5.85
CA LYS A 123 -24.20 2.55 4.56
C LYS A 123 -23.31 2.04 3.44
N ARG A 124 -23.90 1.79 2.27
CA ARG A 124 -23.18 1.38 1.05
C ARG A 124 -22.71 2.56 0.19
N SER A 125 -23.16 3.76 0.50
CA SER A 125 -22.73 4.98 -0.18
C SER A 125 -22.98 6.21 0.70
N PHE A 126 -22.28 7.30 0.39
CA PHE A 126 -22.57 8.61 0.94
C PHE A 126 -22.31 9.70 -0.12
N THR A 127 -22.89 10.88 0.09
CA THR A 127 -22.66 12.05 -0.75
C THR A 127 -21.90 13.08 0.08
N ASP A 128 -20.83 13.64 -0.46
CA ASP A 128 -20.07 14.70 0.21
C ASP A 128 -20.77 16.07 0.11
N ARG A 129 -20.18 17.09 0.75
CA ARG A 129 -20.68 18.48 0.71
C ARG A 129 -20.66 19.12 -0.69
N LYS A 130 -19.94 18.54 -1.65
CA LYS A 130 -19.81 19.00 -3.05
C LYS A 130 -20.73 18.19 -3.99
N ASN A 131 -21.73 17.48 -3.45
CA ASN A 131 -22.63 16.59 -4.19
C ASN A 131 -21.91 15.44 -4.93
N ARG A 132 -20.70 15.07 -4.52
CA ARG A 132 -19.99 13.90 -5.05
C ARG A 132 -20.46 12.65 -4.32
N LYS A 133 -20.80 11.61 -5.09
CA LYS A 133 -21.22 10.32 -4.55
C LYS A 133 -20.01 9.41 -4.40
N PHE A 134 -19.94 8.72 -3.28
CA PHE A 134 -18.94 7.71 -3.00
C PHE A 134 -19.64 6.40 -2.66
N LYS A 135 -19.19 5.31 -3.26
CA LYS A 135 -19.52 3.94 -2.87
C LYS A 135 -18.61 3.51 -1.73
N ILE A 136 -19.18 2.71 -0.82
CA ILE A 136 -18.45 2.07 0.26
C ILE A 136 -18.36 0.58 -0.11
N ILE A 137 -17.15 0.11 -0.37
CA ILE A 137 -16.87 -1.31 -0.62
C ILE A 137 -16.09 -1.89 0.57
N GLN A 138 -16.17 -3.21 0.74
CA GLN A 138 -15.38 -3.92 1.74
C GLN A 138 -14.22 -4.65 1.10
N ASP A 139 -13.12 -4.77 1.83
CA ASP A 139 -11.98 -5.61 1.44
C ASP A 139 -12.33 -7.10 1.52
N THR A 140 -11.45 -7.96 0.98
CA THR A 140 -11.62 -9.42 0.96
C THR A 140 -11.90 -10.00 2.35
N PHE A 141 -11.26 -9.45 3.39
CA PHE A 141 -11.43 -9.91 4.76
C PHE A 141 -12.62 -9.24 5.48
N LYS A 142 -13.34 -8.32 4.84
CA LYS A 142 -14.44 -7.52 5.40
C LYS A 142 -14.06 -6.80 6.69
N THR A 143 -12.79 -6.45 6.82
CA THR A 143 -12.23 -5.72 7.97
C THR A 143 -12.14 -4.23 7.72
N LYS A 144 -12.26 -3.79 6.46
CA LYS A 144 -12.12 -2.40 6.04
C LYS A 144 -13.23 -1.98 5.13
N ASN A 145 -13.53 -0.69 5.20
CA ASN A 145 -14.35 -0.01 4.21
C ASN A 145 -13.46 0.89 3.38
N ILE A 146 -13.58 0.78 2.06
CA ILE A 146 -12.87 1.60 1.08
C ILE A 146 -13.91 2.52 0.45
N LEU A 147 -13.59 3.81 0.42
CA LEU A 147 -14.41 4.82 -0.23
C LEU A 147 -13.95 4.96 -1.67
N VAL A 148 -14.87 4.79 -2.61
CA VAL A 148 -14.61 4.83 -4.04
C VAL A 148 -15.52 5.89 -4.64
N ASP A 149 -14.99 6.85 -5.40
CA ASP A 149 -15.83 7.81 -6.13
C ASP A 149 -16.74 7.02 -7.08
N ASP A 150 -18.04 7.34 -7.12
CA ASP A 150 -19.02 6.60 -7.93
C ASP A 150 -18.70 6.67 -9.44
N ARG A 151 -17.90 7.65 -9.85
CA ARG A 151 -17.38 7.84 -11.22
C ARG A 151 -16.12 7.02 -11.48
N ASP A 152 -15.37 6.72 -10.44
CA ASP A 152 -14.24 5.80 -10.48
C ASP A 152 -14.83 4.41 -10.25
N GLU A 153 -15.47 3.83 -11.28
CA GLU A 153 -15.56 2.36 -11.33
C GLU A 153 -14.16 1.84 -11.03
N LEU A 154 -14.05 0.85 -10.14
CA LEU A 154 -12.82 0.33 -9.53
C LEU A 154 -11.76 -0.08 -10.57
N ASN A 155 -11.20 0.91 -11.24
CA ASN A 155 -10.04 0.91 -12.11
C ASN A 155 -8.81 1.20 -11.25
N LEU A 156 -8.91 0.92 -9.95
CA LEU A 156 -7.78 0.87 -9.05
C LEU A 156 -6.92 -0.31 -9.50
N LEU A 157 -5.88 0.03 -10.26
CA LEU A 157 -4.61 -0.68 -10.50
C LEU A 157 -4.42 -1.56 -11.76
N ILE A 158 -5.40 -1.81 -12.64
CA ILE A 158 -5.14 -2.72 -13.79
C ILE A 158 -5.64 -2.25 -15.17
N SER A 159 -6.67 -1.42 -15.26
CA SER A 159 -7.31 -1.14 -16.56
C SER A 159 -6.65 -0.04 -17.39
N ASP A 160 -5.99 0.93 -16.76
CA ASP A 160 -5.18 1.91 -17.50
C ASP A 160 -3.76 1.38 -17.71
N ARG A 161 -3.62 0.54 -18.75
CA ARG A 161 -2.32 -0.01 -19.19
C ARG A 161 -1.29 1.07 -19.53
N SER A 162 -1.70 2.33 -19.73
CA SER A 162 -0.74 3.42 -19.99
C SER A 162 0.09 3.79 -18.76
N ILE A 163 -0.48 3.69 -17.55
CA ILE A 163 0.22 3.93 -16.27
C ILE A 163 1.28 2.85 -16.03
N LEU A 164 1.00 1.61 -16.46
CA LEU A 164 1.88 0.46 -16.30
C LEU A 164 3.09 0.48 -17.26
N LYS A 165 3.03 1.22 -18.37
CA LYS A 165 4.12 1.26 -19.37
C LYS A 165 5.41 1.92 -18.84
N ASN A 166 5.28 2.85 -17.90
CA ASN A 166 6.41 3.57 -17.30
C ASN A 166 6.62 3.23 -15.81
N ALA A 167 5.82 2.30 -15.26
CA ALA A 167 5.90 1.95 -13.85
C ALA A 167 7.16 1.12 -13.60
N LYS A 168 8.10 1.67 -12.81
CA LYS A 168 9.29 0.93 -12.36
C LYS A 168 8.94 -0.25 -11.44
N ARG A 169 7.84 -0.14 -10.68
CA ARG A 169 7.34 -1.17 -9.75
C ARG A 169 5.83 -1.33 -9.85
N ILE A 170 5.36 -2.57 -9.84
CA ILE A 170 3.94 -2.92 -9.82
C ILE A 170 3.66 -3.75 -8.56
N ARG A 171 2.67 -3.31 -7.77
CA ARG A 171 2.25 -3.99 -6.53
C ARG A 171 1.08 -4.91 -6.83
N ILE A 172 1.25 -6.20 -6.57
CA ILE A 172 0.21 -7.21 -6.76
C ILE A 172 -0.17 -7.80 -5.40
N TYR A 173 -1.47 -7.83 -5.13
CA TYR A 173 -1.97 -8.32 -3.86
C TYR A 173 -1.83 -9.83 -3.79
N LEU A 174 -1.23 -10.35 -2.71
CA LEU A 174 -1.25 -11.77 -2.44
C LEU A 174 -2.57 -12.12 -1.76
N ASN A 175 -3.49 -12.67 -2.55
CA ASN A 175 -4.68 -13.37 -2.07
C ASN A 175 -4.47 -14.86 -2.27
#